data_AF-A0A7Y2EN75-F1
#
_entry.id   AF-A0A7Y2EN75-F1
#
_cell.length_a   1.000
_cell.length_b   1.000
_cell.length_c   1.000
_cell.angle_alpha   90.00
_cell.angle_beta   90.00
_cell.angle_gamma   90.00
#
_symmetry.space_group_name_H-M   'P 1'
#
loop_
_entity.id
_entity.type
_entity.pdbx_description
1 polymer ?
#
loop_
_entity_poly.entity_id
_entity_poly.type
_entity_poly.pdbx_seq_one_letter_code
_entity_poly.pdbx_strand_id
1 'polypeptide(L)'
;MDEITNWIDGAFGGELDCDTDAQEAALERALASDGYQRFLRDQVNRQIIRDYLTNALVLGVITEGALPAFAADLATEEGRSVLSLYMLMSSVEEASDLPVGHGEVVSLQPLQPGGGDRPHIKLVPSS
;
A
#
# COMPACT_ATOMS: atom_id res chain seq x y z
N MET A 1 5.73 -9.57 -12.44
CA MET A 1 5.18 -8.76 -11.34
C MET A 1 4.72 -9.67 -10.22
N ASP A 2 3.74 -10.54 -10.46
CA ASP A 2 3.19 -11.44 -9.43
C ASP A 2 4.25 -12.31 -8.73
N GLU A 3 5.22 -12.85 -9.47
CA GLU A 3 6.30 -13.67 -8.89
C GLU A 3 7.23 -12.89 -7.94
N ILE A 4 7.46 -11.61 -8.22
CA ILE A 4 8.28 -10.72 -7.39
C ILE A 4 7.53 -10.30 -6.14
N THR A 5 6.25 -9.93 -6.29
CA THR A 5 5.38 -9.63 -5.14
C THR A 5 5.28 -10.83 -4.23
N ASN A 6 5.11 -12.03 -4.80
CA ASN A 6 5.09 -13.29 -4.04
C ASN A 6 6.43 -13.58 -3.36
N TRP A 7 7.56 -13.22 -3.97
CA TRP A 7 8.87 -13.35 -3.33
C TRP A 7 9.02 -12.38 -2.14
N ILE A 8 8.64 -11.11 -2.32
CA ILE A 8 8.67 -10.11 -1.25
C ILE A 8 7.77 -10.55 -0.09
N ASP A 9 6.55 -11.02 -0.42
CA ASP A 9 5.59 -11.48 0.57
C ASP A 9 6.07 -12.74 1.30
N GLY A 10 6.68 -13.69 0.57
CA GLY A 10 7.27 -14.89 1.14
C GLY A 10 8.54 -14.64 1.98
N ALA A 11 9.25 -13.53 1.73
CA ALA A 11 10.39 -13.11 2.54
C ALA A 11 9.97 -12.51 3.88
N PHE A 12 8.74 -12.02 3.98
CA PHE A 12 8.21 -11.60 5.27
C PHE A 12 7.84 -12.83 6.12
N GLY A 13 8.40 -12.94 7.32
CA GLY A 13 8.09 -14.03 8.25
C GLY A 13 6.58 -14.16 8.52
N GLY A 14 6.16 -15.41 8.84
CA GLY A 14 4.77 -15.84 8.92
C GLY A 14 3.86 -14.93 9.77
N GLU A 15 2.62 -14.75 9.30
CA GLU A 15 1.59 -14.00 9.99
C GLU A 15 1.24 -14.64 11.33
N LEU A 16 0.99 -13.79 12.34
CA LEU A 16 0.54 -14.23 13.66
C LEU A 16 -0.84 -14.88 13.54
N ASP A 17 -0.92 -16.16 13.91
CA ASP A 17 -2.18 -16.88 14.10
C ASP A 17 -3.00 -16.19 15.19
N CYS A 18 -4.06 -15.49 14.78
CA CYS A 18 -5.05 -14.93 15.69
C CYS A 18 -6.20 -15.94 15.85
N ASP A 19 -6.21 -16.64 16.99
CA ASP A 19 -7.25 -17.61 17.36
C ASP A 19 -8.57 -16.88 17.65
N THR A 20 -9.60 -17.13 16.83
CA THR A 20 -10.90 -16.47 16.91
C THR A 20 -11.89 -17.32 17.69
N ASP A 21 -12.16 -16.94 18.95
CA ASP A 21 -13.47 -17.07 19.61
C ASP A 21 -13.48 -16.40 21.00
N ALA A 22 -13.87 -15.11 21.05
CA ALA A 22 -14.66 -14.49 22.14
C ALA A 22 -14.79 -12.96 21.99
N GLN A 23 -16.00 -12.53 21.68
CA GLN A 23 -16.69 -11.28 22.07
C GLN A 23 -16.02 -9.91 21.77
N GLU A 24 -16.73 -9.13 20.95
CA GLU A 24 -16.51 -7.76 20.49
C GLU A 24 -15.84 -6.79 21.50
N ALA A 25 -16.13 -6.88 22.80
CA ALA A 25 -15.51 -6.05 23.83
C ALA A 25 -14.10 -6.52 24.27
N ALA A 26 -13.79 -7.80 24.14
CA ALA A 26 -12.44 -8.33 24.25
C ALA A 26 -11.64 -8.07 22.96
N LEU A 27 -12.32 -8.09 21.81
CA LEU A 27 -11.75 -7.69 20.53
C LEU A 27 -11.35 -6.21 20.54
N GLU A 28 -12.19 -5.28 20.97
CA GLU A 28 -11.80 -3.86 21.12
C GLU A 28 -10.63 -3.67 22.08
N ARG A 29 -10.57 -4.43 23.17
CA ARG A 29 -9.46 -4.36 24.15
C ARG A 29 -8.18 -4.99 23.61
N ALA A 30 -8.28 -6.03 22.77
CA ALA A 30 -7.17 -6.64 22.05
C ALA A 30 -6.69 -5.76 20.88
N LEU A 31 -7.59 -5.07 20.20
CA LEU A 31 -7.30 -4.07 19.17
C LEU A 31 -6.69 -2.79 19.77
N ALA A 32 -7.06 -2.43 20.99
CA ALA A 32 -6.42 -1.36 21.74
C ALA A 32 -5.09 -1.80 22.39
N SER A 33 -4.72 -3.08 22.29
CA SER A 33 -3.49 -3.59 22.90
C SER A 33 -2.26 -3.18 22.12
N ASP A 34 -1.13 -3.07 22.84
CA ASP A 34 0.19 -2.80 22.26
C ASP A 34 0.57 -3.85 21.19
N GLY A 35 0.03 -5.07 21.28
CA GLY A 35 0.25 -6.13 20.30
C GLY A 35 -0.41 -5.83 18.95
N TYR A 36 -1.64 -5.33 18.94
CA TYR A 36 -2.31 -4.96 17.69
C TYR A 36 -1.69 -3.71 17.06
N GLN A 37 -1.32 -2.70 17.86
CA GLN A 37 -0.59 -1.53 17.36
C GLN A 37 0.78 -1.91 16.78
N ARG A 38 1.47 -2.86 17.41
CA ARG A 38 2.72 -3.43 16.91
C ARG A 38 2.51 -4.16 15.58
N PHE A 39 1.48 -4.99 15.49
CA PHE A 39 1.10 -5.66 14.23
C PHE A 39 0.77 -4.67 13.12
N LEU A 40 -0.07 -3.66 13.39
CA LEU A 40 -0.41 -2.63 12.41
C LEU A 40 0.83 -1.88 11.91
N ARG A 41 1.74 -1.53 12.82
CA ARG A 41 3.00 -0.88 12.45
C ARG A 41 3.86 -1.78 11.58
N ASP A 42 3.95 -3.07 11.88
CA ASP A 42 4.66 -4.03 11.03
C ASP A 42 4.02 -4.14 9.63
N GLN A 43 2.69 -4.16 9.54
CA GLN A 43 1.98 -4.17 8.26
C GLN A 43 2.26 -2.91 7.43
N VAL A 44 2.28 -1.74 8.06
CA VAL A 44 2.67 -0.49 7.38
C VAL A 44 4.13 -0.56 6.90
N ASN A 45 5.05 -1.09 7.71
CA ASN A 45 6.45 -1.27 7.30
C ASN A 45 6.57 -2.20 6.09
N ARG A 46 5.85 -3.32 6.07
CA ARG A 46 5.81 -4.27 4.94
C ARG A 46 5.30 -3.58 3.67
N GLN A 47 4.24 -2.78 3.78
CA GLN A 47 3.68 -2.05 2.64
C GLN A 47 4.68 -1.05 2.05
N ILE A 48 5.32 -0.23 2.88
CA ILE A 48 6.34 0.73 2.44
C ILE A 48 7.45 0.01 1.69
N ILE A 49 7.97 -1.09 2.25
CA ILE A 49 9.06 -1.85 1.63
C ILE A 49 8.62 -2.46 0.29
N ARG A 50 7.43 -3.05 0.23
CA ARG A 50 6.87 -3.64 -0.99
C ARG A 50 6.78 -2.60 -2.10
N ASP A 51 6.18 -1.45 -1.80
CA ASP A 51 5.99 -0.38 -2.78
C ASP A 51 7.33 0.20 -3.24
N TYR A 52 8.25 0.45 -2.30
CA TYR A 52 9.57 1.00 -2.61
C TYR A 52 10.39 0.07 -3.50
N LEU A 53 10.52 -1.21 -3.12
CA LEU A 53 11.29 -2.19 -3.89
C LEU A 53 10.66 -2.48 -5.26
N THR A 54 9.33 -2.58 -5.31
CA THR A 54 8.62 -2.77 -6.57
C THR A 54 8.84 -1.58 -7.51
N ASN A 55 8.72 -0.36 -6.99
CA ASN A 55 8.96 0.86 -7.78
C ASN A 55 10.41 0.95 -8.25
N ALA A 56 11.38 0.67 -7.37
CA ALA A 56 12.80 0.66 -7.72
C ALA A 56 13.12 -0.38 -8.82
N LEU A 57 12.46 -1.54 -8.79
CA LEU A 57 12.61 -2.56 -9.83
C LEU A 57 11.97 -2.12 -11.15
N VAL A 58 10.74 -1.61 -11.11
CA VAL A 58 10.01 -1.13 -12.30
C VAL A 58 10.75 0.02 -12.99
N LEU A 59 11.35 0.91 -12.21
CA LEU A 59 12.15 2.03 -12.73
C LEU A 59 13.58 1.61 -13.13
N GLY A 60 13.95 0.34 -12.91
CA GLY A 60 15.28 -0.19 -13.26
C GLY A 60 16.42 0.32 -12.38
N VAL A 61 16.12 0.90 -11.22
CA VAL A 61 17.10 1.35 -10.22
C VAL A 61 17.81 0.15 -9.59
N ILE A 62 17.07 -0.95 -9.40
CA ILE A 62 17.61 -2.24 -8.93
C ILE A 62 17.22 -3.35 -9.91
N THR A 63 17.93 -4.47 -9.82
CA THR A 63 17.63 -5.70 -10.58
C THR A 63 17.04 -6.77 -9.66
N GLU A 64 16.34 -7.75 -10.23
CA GLU A 64 15.78 -8.87 -9.45
C GLU A 64 16.86 -9.62 -8.64
N GLY A 65 18.08 -9.74 -9.19
CA GLY A 65 19.22 -10.36 -8.51
C GLY A 65 19.74 -9.60 -7.29
N ALA A 66 19.34 -8.33 -7.10
CA ALA A 66 19.68 -7.54 -5.92
C ALA A 66 18.70 -7.75 -4.76
N LEU A 67 17.49 -8.28 -5.02
CA LEU A 67 16.47 -8.49 -4.00
C LEU A 67 16.91 -9.40 -2.83
N PRO A 68 17.65 -10.52 -3.06
CA PRO A 68 18.12 -11.37 -1.96
C PRO A 68 19.00 -10.65 -0.93
N ALA A 69 19.61 -9.51 -1.26
CA ALA A 69 20.42 -8.73 -0.32
C ALA A 69 19.59 -8.18 0.85
N PHE A 70 18.27 -7.98 0.67
CA PHE A 70 17.38 -7.48 1.71
C PHE A 70 16.79 -8.58 2.60
N ALA A 71 17.01 -9.86 2.28
CA ALA A 71 16.32 -10.98 2.93
C ALA A 71 16.51 -11.03 4.46
N ALA A 72 17.68 -10.65 4.95
CA ALA A 72 17.96 -10.62 6.39
C ALA A 72 17.12 -9.56 7.13
N ASP A 73 16.97 -8.38 6.54
CA ASP A 73 16.19 -7.29 7.10
C ASP A 73 14.69 -7.55 7.00
N LEU A 74 14.24 -8.18 5.91
CA LEU A 74 12.84 -8.57 5.69
C LEU A 74 12.34 -9.63 6.68
N ALA A 75 13.23 -10.51 7.15
CA ALA A 75 12.87 -11.64 8.01
C ALA A 75 12.37 -11.20 9.40
N THR A 76 12.86 -10.07 9.92
CA THR A 76 12.57 -9.62 11.29
C THR A 76 11.74 -8.34 11.32
N GLU A 77 10.90 -8.17 12.33
CA GLU A 77 10.12 -6.94 12.51
C GLU A 77 11.01 -5.70 12.72
N GLU A 78 12.09 -5.86 13.48
CA GLU A 78 13.06 -4.79 13.72
C GLU A 78 13.78 -4.39 12.43
N GLY A 79 14.24 -5.38 11.65
CA GLY A 79 14.85 -5.13 10.34
C GLY A 79 13.90 -4.43 9.38
N ARG A 80 12.63 -4.86 9.31
CA ARG A 80 11.61 -4.18 8.51
C ARG A 80 11.36 -2.76 8.97
N SER A 81 11.32 -2.51 10.28
CA SER A 81 11.13 -1.15 10.81
C SER A 81 12.30 -0.23 10.49
N VAL A 82 13.53 -0.73 10.54
CA VAL A 82 14.72 0.08 10.20
C VAL A 82 14.77 0.34 8.69
N LEU A 83 14.53 -0.70 7.90
CA LEU A 83 14.56 -0.62 6.44
C LEU A 83 13.46 0.30 5.88
N SER A 84 12.22 0.17 6.38
CA SER A 84 11.10 1.02 5.97
C SER A 84 11.35 2.49 6.32
N LEU A 85 11.92 2.76 7.50
CA LEU A 85 12.28 4.12 7.89
C LEU A 85 13.38 4.69 7.00
N TYR A 86 14.42 3.91 6.71
CA TYR A 86 15.48 4.32 5.78
C TYR A 86 14.93 4.66 4.39
N MET A 87 14.09 3.78 3.84
CA MET A 87 13.42 4.00 2.56
C MET A 87 12.57 5.27 2.54
N LEU A 88 11.78 5.49 3.60
CA LEU A 88 10.96 6.68 3.74
C LEU A 88 11.82 7.95 3.77
N MET A 89 12.88 7.96 4.58
CA MET A 89 13.78 9.11 4.70
C MET A 89 14.50 9.42 3.38
N SER A 90 14.96 8.38 2.66
CA SER A 90 15.55 8.54 1.33
C SER A 90 14.56 9.12 0.33
N SER A 91 13.29 8.71 0.35
CA SER A 91 12.25 9.30 -0.51
C SER A 91 11.86 10.73 -0.11
N VAL A 92 11.98 11.09 1.18
CA VAL A 92 11.68 12.45 1.65
C VAL A 92 12.70 13.46 1.13
N GLU A 93 13.97 13.06 0.94
CA GLU A 93 14.98 13.94 0.33
C GLU A 93 14.60 14.36 -1.09
N GLU A 94 13.89 13.51 -1.82
CA GLU A 94 13.39 13.77 -3.18
C GLU A 94 12.00 14.45 -3.19
N ALA A 95 11.39 14.66 -2.02
CA ALA A 95 10.03 15.22 -1.93
C ALA A 95 9.95 16.68 -2.40
N SER A 96 11.06 17.41 -2.43
CA SER A 96 11.11 18.78 -2.98
C SER A 96 10.84 18.84 -4.48
N ASP A 97 11.06 17.73 -5.18
CA ASP A 97 10.87 17.60 -6.63
C ASP A 97 9.47 17.11 -6.98
N LEU A 98 8.64 16.81 -5.96
CA LEU A 98 7.24 16.47 -6.18
C LEU A 98 6.56 17.67 -6.86
N PRO A 99 5.80 17.43 -7.94
CA PRO A 99 5.05 18.49 -8.58
C PRO A 99 4.10 19.07 -7.53
N VAL A 100 4.38 20.29 -7.07
CA VAL A 100 3.45 21.07 -6.25
C VAL A 100 2.21 21.18 -7.13
N GLY A 101 1.16 20.43 -6.76
CA GLY A 101 0.02 20.23 -7.63
C GLY A 101 -0.39 21.55 -8.27
N HIS A 102 -0.28 21.64 -9.60
CA HIS A 102 -1.09 22.58 -10.34
C HIS A 102 -2.52 22.12 -10.10
N GLY A 103 -3.11 22.62 -9.02
CA GLY A 103 -4.49 22.40 -8.63
C GLY A 103 -5.43 23.10 -9.59
N GLU A 104 -5.32 22.84 -10.89
CA GLU A 104 -6.51 22.70 -11.69
C GLU A 104 -7.01 21.28 -11.47
N VAL A 105 -7.74 21.11 -10.37
CA VAL A 105 -8.92 20.25 -10.44
C VAL A 105 -9.65 20.77 -11.67
N VAL A 106 -9.57 20.05 -12.80
CA VAL A 106 -10.32 20.38 -13.99
C VAL A 106 -11.77 20.40 -13.54
N SER A 107 -12.28 21.60 -13.31
CA SER A 107 -13.65 21.82 -12.90
C SER A 107 -14.47 21.25 -14.03
N LEU A 108 -15.11 20.10 -13.78
CA LEU A 108 -15.96 19.45 -14.77
C LEU A 108 -16.99 20.50 -15.16
N GLN A 109 -16.87 21.03 -16.38
CA GLN A 109 -17.84 21.99 -16.87
C GLN A 109 -19.20 21.29 -16.86
N PRO A 110 -20.22 21.87 -16.22
CA PRO A 110 -21.56 21.35 -16.31
C PRO A 110 -21.90 21.21 -17.78
N LEU A 111 -22.26 19.99 -18.20
CA LEU A 111 -22.73 19.73 -19.56
C LEU A 111 -23.89 20.69 -19.82
N GLN A 112 -23.70 21.66 -20.70
CA GLN A 112 -24.81 22.45 -21.19
C GLN A 112 -25.73 21.46 -21.91
N PRO A 113 -26.99 21.28 -21.48
CA PRO A 113 -27.92 20.47 -22.23
C PRO A 113 -28.13 21.16 -23.58
N GLY A 114 -27.37 20.71 -24.58
CA GLY A 114 -27.59 21.07 -25.97
C GLY A 114 -29.02 20.70 -26.30
N GLY A 115 -29.83 21.73 -26.62
CA GLY A 115 -31.21 21.56 -27.00
C GLY A 115 -31.31 20.61 -28.19
N GLY A 116 -31.73 19.37 -27.90
CA GLY A 116 -31.99 18.33 -28.88
C GLY A 116 -30.78 17.46 -29.17
N ASP A 117 -30.62 16.35 -28.45
CA ASP A 117 -30.77 15.04 -29.08
C ASP A 117 -30.93 13.92 -28.03
N ARG A 118 -31.44 12.79 -28.52
CA ARG A 118 -32.13 11.69 -27.82
C ARG A 118 -31.43 11.12 -26.57
N PRO A 119 -32.20 10.70 -25.54
CA PRO A 119 -31.64 10.01 -24.38
C PRO A 119 -31.10 8.63 -24.80
N HIS A 120 -29.77 8.45 -24.73
CA HIS A 120 -29.08 7.18 -24.98
C HIS A 120 -29.20 6.17 -23.82
N ILE A 121 -29.96 6.50 -22.78
CA ILE A 121 -30.17 5.63 -21.62
C ILE A 121 -31.47 4.84 -21.82
N LYS A 122 -31.34 3.56 -22.16
CA LYS A 122 -32.45 2.60 -22.05
C LYS A 122 -32.45 2.02 -20.64
N LEU A 123 -33.41 2.45 -19.82
CA LEU A 123 -33.76 1.77 -18.57
C LEU A 123 -34.40 0.42 -18.93
N VAL A 124 -33.78 -0.68 -18.50
CA VAL A 124 -34.36 -2.02 -18.58
C VAL A 124 -35.26 -2.20 -17.35
N PRO A 125 -36.57 -2.45 -17.50
CA PRO A 125 -37.43 -2.73 -16.36
C PRO A 125 -37.14 -4.14 -15.83
N SER A 126 -36.91 -4.26 -14.52
CA SER A 126 -36.87 -5.55 -13.83
C SER A 126 -38.30 -6.11 -13.77
N SER A 127 -38.50 -7.28 -14.37
CA SER A 127 -39.69 -8.11 -14.18
C SER A 127 -39.47 -9.10 -13.04
#